data_AF-A0A1G7R7S6-F1
#
_entry.id   AF-A0A1G7R7S6-F1
#
_cell.length_a   1.000
_cell.length_b   1.000
_cell.length_c   1.000
_cell.angle_alpha   90.00
_cell.angle_beta   90.00
_cell.angle_gamma   90.00
#
_symmetry.space_group_name_H-M   'P 1'
#
loop_
_entity.id
_entity.type
_entity.pdbx_description
1 polymer ?
#
loop_
_entity_poly.entity_id
_entity_poly.type
_entity_poly.pdbx_seq_one_letter_code
_entity_poly.pdbx_strand_id
1 'polypeptide(L)'
;MSQDDPDDEISRILTRGSEFERLRLVGGVFTGLSLRQKVRLHGLTLVALSLVYPIALVLPPAVGRLFPGPRPALGSPNVVVLGCFAALTQAFAGTLTWLVGRRLARADADAVTARRLVALESIGSVVGFGTGGIAAALTLGFFLVNLAGIGTAQALRGALAGARGPYAPSQIAVSVRAFAVVTLFAGLCLLVAARRTAESPSR
;
A
#
# COMPACT_ATOMS: atom_id res chain seq x y z
N MET A 1 -26.95 16.94 -13.52
CA MET A 1 -26.00 16.02 -12.86
C MET A 1 -26.82 15.15 -11.94
N SER A 2 -27.21 13.94 -12.36
CA SER A 2 -27.88 13.01 -11.46
C SER A 2 -26.85 12.55 -10.43
N GLN A 3 -27.14 12.76 -9.15
CA GLN A 3 -26.49 12.02 -8.10
C GLN A 3 -26.82 10.55 -8.34
N ASP A 4 -25.80 9.72 -8.59
CA ASP A 4 -25.96 8.27 -8.51
C ASP A 4 -26.38 7.95 -7.08
N ASP A 5 -27.64 7.56 -6.91
CA ASP A 5 -28.18 7.12 -5.63
C ASP A 5 -27.53 5.76 -5.30
N PRO A 6 -26.80 5.62 -4.17
CA PRO A 6 -26.19 4.34 -3.81
C PRO A 6 -27.20 3.18 -3.74
N ASP A 7 -28.48 3.45 -3.47
CA ASP A 7 -29.53 2.43 -3.47
C ASP A 7 -29.85 1.91 -4.89
N ASP A 8 -29.68 2.73 -5.92
CA ASP A 8 -29.84 2.34 -7.32
C ASP A 8 -28.68 1.44 -7.79
N GLU A 9 -27.44 1.70 -7.34
CA GLU A 9 -26.27 0.85 -7.67
C GLU A 9 -26.39 -0.54 -7.02
N ILE A 10 -26.81 -0.60 -5.75
CA ILE A 10 -27.02 -1.87 -5.04
C ILE A 10 -28.13 -2.68 -5.71
N SER A 11 -29.27 -2.05 -6.01
CA SER A 11 -30.40 -2.70 -6.68
C SER A 11 -30.02 -3.22 -8.06
N ARG A 12 -29.20 -2.47 -8.80
CA ARG A 12 -28.70 -2.85 -10.12
C ARG A 12 -27.73 -4.03 -10.05
N ILE A 13 -26.81 -4.07 -9.10
CA ILE A 13 -25.88 -5.19 -8.95
C ILE A 13 -26.64 -6.46 -8.52
N LEU A 14 -27.61 -6.33 -7.63
CA LEU A 14 -28.46 -7.45 -7.20
C LEU A 14 -29.35 -8.00 -8.32
N THR A 15 -29.70 -7.20 -9.33
CA THR A 15 -30.55 -7.64 -10.44
C THR A 15 -29.78 -8.02 -11.71
N ARG A 16 -28.68 -7.34 -12.03
CA ARG A 16 -27.92 -7.48 -13.29
C ARG A 16 -26.43 -7.75 -13.11
N GLY A 17 -25.90 -7.65 -11.89
CA GLY A 17 -24.48 -7.87 -11.62
C GLY A 17 -24.09 -9.35 -11.71
N SER A 18 -22.80 -9.58 -11.94
CA SER A 18 -22.19 -10.92 -11.93
C SER A 18 -22.30 -11.59 -10.55
N GLU A 19 -22.25 -12.92 -10.49
CA GLU A 19 -22.18 -13.70 -9.25
C GLU A 19 -21.10 -13.16 -8.30
N PHE A 20 -19.94 -12.75 -8.85
CA PHE A 20 -18.86 -12.12 -8.11
C PHE A 20 -19.28 -10.79 -7.45
N GLU A 21 -19.92 -9.88 -8.20
CA GLU A 21 -20.35 -8.59 -7.66
C GLU A 21 -21.46 -8.73 -6.61
N ARG A 22 -22.40 -9.66 -6.81
CA ARG A 22 -23.44 -9.97 -5.83
C ARG A 22 -22.85 -10.50 -4.53
N LEU A 23 -21.95 -11.48 -4.61
CA LEU A 23 -21.27 -12.05 -3.44
C LEU A 23 -20.36 -11.03 -2.74
N ARG A 24 -19.76 -10.12 -3.51
CA ARG A 24 -18.93 -9.04 -2.97
C ARG A 24 -19.75 -8.03 -2.17
N LEU A 25 -20.95 -7.69 -2.63
CA LEU A 25 -21.91 -6.85 -1.89
C LEU A 25 -22.43 -7.55 -0.63
N VAL A 26 -22.93 -8.77 -0.75
CA VAL A 26 -23.51 -9.54 0.38
C VAL A 26 -22.45 -9.89 1.43
N GLY A 27 -21.22 -10.17 1.00
CA GLY A 27 -20.09 -10.51 1.86
C GLY A 27 -19.47 -9.32 2.61
N GLY A 28 -19.98 -8.10 2.43
CA GLY A 28 -19.51 -6.92 3.15
C GLY A 28 -18.06 -6.54 2.81
N VAL A 29 -17.61 -6.75 1.57
CA VAL A 29 -16.28 -6.29 1.14
C VAL A 29 -16.29 -4.76 1.06
N PHE A 30 -15.97 -4.16 2.20
CA PHE A 30 -16.22 -2.80 2.70
C PHE A 30 -15.66 -1.62 1.89
N THR A 31 -15.22 -1.85 0.68
CA THR A 31 -14.62 -0.80 -0.14
C THR A 31 -15.46 -0.71 -1.40
N GLY A 32 -16.23 0.37 -1.52
CA GLY A 32 -16.89 0.80 -2.78
C GLY A 32 -15.89 1.15 -3.90
N LEU A 33 -14.67 0.62 -3.81
CA LEU A 33 -13.59 0.81 -4.76
C LEU A 33 -13.56 -0.35 -5.74
N SER A 34 -13.50 -0.09 -7.04
CA SER A 34 -13.30 -1.12 -8.04
C SER A 34 -11.94 -1.82 -7.88
N LEU A 35 -11.81 -3.05 -8.41
CA LEU A 35 -10.54 -3.78 -8.41
C LEU A 35 -9.41 -2.96 -9.04
N ARG A 36 -9.70 -2.21 -10.11
CA ARG A 36 -8.77 -1.28 -10.75
C ARG A 36 -8.31 -0.19 -9.79
N GLN A 37 -9.23 0.43 -9.05
CA GLN A 37 -8.89 1.46 -8.06
C GLN A 37 -8.03 0.90 -6.93
N LYS A 38 -8.33 -0.31 -6.44
CA LYS A 38 -7.52 -0.98 -5.40
C LYS A 38 -6.08 -1.23 -5.85
N VAL A 39 -5.89 -1.83 -7.04
CA VAL A 39 -4.54 -2.06 -7.61
C VAL A 39 -3.81 -0.73 -7.78
N ARG A 40 -4.51 0.31 -8.25
CA ARG A 40 -3.94 1.66 -8.40
C ARG A 40 -3.49 2.22 -7.04
N LEU A 41 -4.28 2.07 -5.99
CA LEU A 41 -3.92 2.53 -4.65
C LEU A 41 -2.70 1.80 -4.11
N HIS A 42 -2.61 0.47 -4.24
CA HIS A 42 -1.41 -0.28 -3.86
C HIS A 42 -0.16 0.21 -4.62
N GLY A 43 -0.29 0.46 -5.92
CA GLY A 43 0.78 1.04 -6.73
C GLY A 43 1.18 2.45 -6.30
N LEU A 44 0.21 3.32 -6.01
CA LEU A 44 0.47 4.68 -5.51
C LEU A 44 1.14 4.67 -4.13
N THR A 45 0.73 3.77 -3.23
CA THR A 45 1.36 3.63 -1.90
C THR A 45 2.82 3.22 -2.03
N LEU A 46 3.14 2.30 -2.94
CA LEU A 46 4.53 1.92 -3.22
C LEU A 46 5.35 3.08 -3.82
N VAL A 47 4.77 3.84 -4.75
CA VAL A 47 5.42 5.05 -5.27
C VAL A 47 5.62 6.08 -4.15
N ALA A 48 4.64 6.28 -3.27
CA ALA A 48 4.76 7.17 -2.13
C ALA A 48 5.90 6.73 -1.20
N LEU A 49 6.04 5.42 -0.91
CA LEU A 49 7.15 4.88 -0.13
C LEU A 49 8.52 5.18 -0.75
N SER A 50 8.62 5.29 -2.09
CA SER A 50 9.88 5.67 -2.74
C SER A 50 10.32 7.10 -2.41
N LEU A 51 9.39 7.98 -1.98
CA LEU A 51 9.68 9.36 -1.56
C LEU A 51 10.54 9.43 -0.30
N VAL A 52 10.69 8.32 0.44
CA VAL A 52 11.61 8.23 1.57
C VAL A 52 13.03 8.61 1.17
N TYR A 53 13.48 8.27 -0.05
CA TYR A 53 14.81 8.66 -0.52
C TYR A 53 14.99 10.16 -0.75
N PRO A 54 14.16 10.86 -1.55
CA PRO A 54 14.29 12.32 -1.67
C PRO A 54 14.08 13.04 -0.34
N ILE A 55 13.20 12.55 0.54
CA ILE A 55 13.06 13.10 1.91
C ILE A 55 14.38 12.96 2.68
N ALA A 56 15.01 11.78 2.64
CA ALA A 56 16.29 11.53 3.31
C ALA A 56 17.45 12.40 2.78
N LEU A 57 17.38 12.87 1.53
CA LEU A 57 18.38 13.78 0.96
C LEU A 57 18.25 15.22 1.47
N VAL A 58 17.04 15.65 1.84
CA VAL A 58 16.75 17.02 2.29
C VAL A 58 16.65 17.16 3.81
N LEU A 59 16.97 16.09 4.55
CA LEU A 59 16.97 16.13 6.02
C LEU A 59 17.98 17.17 6.55
N PRO A 60 17.62 17.92 7.62
CA PRO A 60 18.57 18.81 8.27
C PRO A 60 19.84 18.06 8.72
N PRO A 61 21.05 18.64 8.56
CA PRO A 61 22.30 17.95 8.88
C PRO A 61 22.37 17.42 10.33
N ALA A 62 21.79 18.16 11.27
CA ALA A 62 21.70 17.74 12.67
C ALA A 62 20.89 16.45 12.85
N VAL A 63 19.78 16.31 12.12
CA VAL A 63 18.93 15.11 12.11
C VAL A 63 19.63 13.97 11.38
N GLY A 64 20.32 14.28 10.29
CA GLY A 64 21.05 13.27 9.51
C GLY A 64 22.09 12.51 10.31
N ARG A 65 22.67 13.12 11.36
CA ARG A 65 23.62 12.47 12.29
C ARG A 65 22.97 11.41 13.20
N LEU A 66 21.64 11.38 13.30
CA LEU A 66 20.92 10.34 14.03
C LEU A 66 20.78 9.03 13.23
N PHE A 67 20.94 9.10 11.90
CA PHE A 67 20.82 7.96 11.01
C PHE A 67 22.13 7.18 10.93
N PRO A 68 22.09 5.88 10.61
CA PRO A 68 23.27 5.06 10.47
C PRO A 68 24.03 5.42 9.18
N GLY A 69 25.36 5.44 9.28
CA GLY A 69 26.25 5.69 8.14
C GLY A 69 26.54 7.17 7.85
N PRO A 70 27.31 7.48 6.80
CA PRO A 70 27.78 8.83 6.51
C PRO A 70 26.67 9.75 5.97
N ARG A 71 25.59 9.18 5.41
CA ARG A 71 24.45 9.92 4.84
C ARG A 71 23.16 9.13 5.09
N PRO A 72 22.06 9.79 5.53
CA PRO A 72 20.78 9.11 5.79
C PRO A 72 20.26 8.29 4.61
N ALA A 73 20.40 8.83 3.39
CA ALA A 73 19.94 8.19 2.16
C ALA A 73 20.71 6.91 1.77
N LEU A 74 21.89 6.69 2.35
CA LEU A 74 22.72 5.49 2.13
C LEU A 74 22.70 4.52 3.32
N GLY A 75 22.17 4.96 4.45
CA GLY A 75 22.04 4.16 5.66
C GLY A 75 20.91 3.12 5.60
N SER A 76 20.94 2.21 6.56
CA SER A 76 19.92 1.17 6.77
C SER A 76 19.32 1.33 8.18
N PRO A 77 18.39 2.29 8.39
CA PRO A 77 17.74 2.48 9.68
C PRO A 77 16.59 1.49 9.89
N ASN A 78 16.27 1.15 11.14
CA ASN A 78 15.18 0.23 11.49
C ASN A 78 13.83 0.59 10.87
N VAL A 79 13.52 1.88 10.70
CA VAL A 79 12.29 2.32 10.05
C VAL A 79 12.15 1.82 8.60
N VAL A 80 13.26 1.52 7.92
CA VAL A 80 13.24 0.89 6.59
C VAL A 80 12.77 -0.55 6.66
N VAL A 81 12.98 -1.27 7.77
CA VAL A 81 12.44 -2.64 7.95
C VAL A 81 10.91 -2.62 7.97
N LEU A 82 10.33 -1.65 8.69
CA LEU A 82 8.88 -1.41 8.65
C LEU A 82 8.42 -1.04 7.23
N GLY A 83 9.19 -0.22 6.53
CA GLY A 83 8.95 0.13 5.13
C GLY A 83 8.98 -1.08 4.21
N CYS A 84 9.92 -2.00 4.40
CA CYS A 84 10.01 -3.26 3.65
C CYS A 84 8.78 -4.13 3.90
N PHE A 85 8.33 -4.25 5.16
CA PHE A 85 7.10 -4.97 5.49
C PHE A 85 5.88 -4.33 4.79
N ALA A 86 5.78 -2.99 4.81
CA ALA A 86 4.75 -2.26 4.08
C ALA A 86 4.84 -2.53 2.57
N ALA A 87 6.04 -2.46 1.98
CA ALA A 87 6.23 -2.69 0.55
C ALA A 87 5.84 -4.12 0.14
N LEU A 88 6.22 -5.13 0.91
CA LEU A 88 5.89 -6.52 0.65
C LEU A 88 4.37 -6.77 0.71
N THR A 89 3.71 -6.25 1.75
CA THR A 89 2.25 -6.39 1.92
C THR A 89 1.49 -5.67 0.82
N GLN A 90 1.90 -4.45 0.43
CA GLN A 90 1.31 -3.71 -0.69
C GLN A 90 1.52 -4.40 -2.04
N ALA A 91 2.73 -4.88 -2.31
CA ALA A 91 3.05 -5.59 -3.55
C ALA A 91 2.26 -6.91 -3.66
N PHE A 92 2.18 -7.66 -2.56
CA PHE A 92 1.42 -8.90 -2.47
C PHE A 92 -0.08 -8.65 -2.68
N ALA A 93 -0.67 -7.73 -1.92
CA ALA A 93 -2.09 -7.38 -2.02
C ALA A 93 -2.45 -6.85 -3.42
N GLY A 94 -1.67 -5.91 -3.96
CA GLY A 94 -1.90 -5.35 -5.29
C GLY A 94 -1.79 -6.38 -6.40
N THR A 95 -0.83 -7.30 -6.30
CA THR A 95 -0.69 -8.41 -7.26
C THR A 95 -1.86 -9.37 -7.16
N LEU A 96 -2.30 -9.70 -5.94
CA LEU A 96 -3.45 -10.57 -5.72
C LEU A 96 -4.73 -9.98 -6.30
N THR A 97 -5.01 -8.70 -6.03
CA THR A 97 -6.18 -7.99 -6.59
C THR A 97 -6.13 -7.92 -8.11
N TRP A 98 -4.94 -7.69 -8.69
CA TRP A 98 -4.76 -7.72 -10.14
C TRP A 98 -5.03 -9.11 -10.73
N LEU A 99 -4.54 -10.18 -10.09
CA LEU A 99 -4.80 -11.55 -10.51
C LEU A 99 -6.29 -11.89 -10.45
N VAL A 100 -7.01 -11.45 -9.41
CA VAL A 100 -8.48 -11.58 -9.31
C VAL A 100 -9.15 -10.92 -10.51
N GLY A 101 -8.81 -9.66 -10.81
CA GLY A 101 -9.37 -8.96 -11.98
C GLY A 101 -9.06 -9.64 -13.31
N ARG A 102 -7.86 -10.22 -13.46
CA ARG A 102 -7.48 -10.98 -14.66
C ARG A 102 -8.15 -12.34 -14.79
N ARG A 103 -8.58 -12.95 -13.68
CA ARG A 103 -9.35 -14.19 -13.67
C ARG A 103 -10.79 -13.92 -14.06
N LEU A 104 -11.39 -12.87 -13.51
CA LEU A 104 -12.73 -12.42 -13.88
C LEU A 104 -12.84 -12.05 -15.36
N ALA A 105 -11.83 -11.38 -15.92
CA ALA A 105 -11.85 -10.98 -17.34
C ALA A 105 -11.72 -12.15 -18.34
N ARG A 106 -11.44 -13.37 -17.88
CA ARG A 106 -11.17 -14.53 -18.76
C ARG A 106 -12.16 -15.68 -18.61
N ALA A 107 -12.97 -15.68 -17.57
CA ALA A 107 -13.83 -16.81 -17.25
C ALA A 107 -15.17 -16.28 -16.76
N ASP A 108 -16.25 -16.88 -17.26
CA ASP A 108 -17.51 -16.86 -16.53
C ASP A 108 -17.27 -17.59 -15.21
N ALA A 109 -17.20 -16.81 -14.14
CA ALA A 109 -16.90 -17.33 -12.82
C ALA A 109 -18.13 -18.07 -12.29
N ASP A 110 -18.09 -19.40 -12.31
CA ASP A 110 -19.02 -20.23 -11.56
C ASP A 110 -19.04 -19.81 -10.06
N ALA A 111 -20.15 -20.04 -9.37
CA ALA A 111 -20.42 -19.60 -8.00
C ALA A 111 -19.33 -20.01 -6.98
N VAL A 112 -18.68 -21.15 -7.20
CA VAL A 112 -17.55 -21.60 -6.36
C VAL A 112 -16.30 -20.76 -6.61
N THR A 113 -16.03 -20.44 -7.87
CA THR A 113 -14.91 -19.59 -8.27
C THR A 113 -15.12 -18.16 -7.79
N ALA A 114 -16.33 -17.63 -7.96
CA ALA A 114 -16.70 -16.29 -7.49
C ALA A 114 -16.47 -16.12 -5.99
N ARG A 115 -16.93 -17.07 -5.16
CA ARG A 115 -16.68 -17.05 -3.69
C ARG A 115 -15.20 -17.05 -3.33
N ARG A 116 -14.39 -17.87 -4.02
CA ARG A 116 -12.93 -17.91 -3.79
C ARG A 116 -12.27 -16.58 -4.15
N LEU A 117 -12.67 -15.98 -5.27
CA LEU A 117 -12.14 -14.69 -5.71
C LEU A 117 -12.50 -13.56 -4.75
N VAL A 118 -13.73 -13.53 -4.23
CA VAL A 118 -14.15 -12.58 -3.18
C VAL A 118 -13.32 -12.78 -1.90
N ALA A 119 -13.09 -14.02 -1.47
CA ALA A 119 -12.26 -14.29 -0.29
C ALA A 119 -10.81 -13.80 -0.47
N LEU A 120 -10.21 -14.06 -1.64
CA LEU A 120 -8.85 -13.57 -1.96
C LEU A 120 -8.79 -12.04 -2.01
N GLU A 121 -9.80 -11.39 -2.59
CA GLU A 121 -9.90 -9.93 -2.59
C GLU A 121 -10.00 -9.37 -1.17
N SER A 122 -10.82 -9.97 -0.31
CA SER A 122 -10.99 -9.55 1.08
C SER A 122 -9.70 -9.68 1.89
N ILE A 123 -9.01 -10.82 1.78
CA ILE A 123 -7.71 -11.03 2.43
C ILE A 123 -6.70 -9.99 1.94
N GLY A 124 -6.60 -9.81 0.61
CA GLY A 124 -5.72 -8.80 0.02
C GLY A 124 -6.04 -7.39 0.49
N SER A 125 -7.32 -7.05 0.63
CA SER A 125 -7.76 -5.72 1.06
C SER A 125 -7.42 -5.46 2.54
N VAL A 126 -7.67 -6.43 3.44
CA VAL A 126 -7.36 -6.29 4.86
C VAL A 126 -5.85 -6.21 5.11
N VAL A 127 -5.09 -7.11 4.48
CA VAL A 127 -3.62 -7.14 4.61
C VAL A 127 -2.99 -5.91 3.95
N GLY A 128 -3.47 -5.51 2.78
CA GLY A 128 -2.93 -4.38 2.03
C GLY A 128 -3.30 -3.03 2.65
N PHE A 129 -4.58 -2.72 2.81
CA PHE A 129 -5.02 -1.42 3.32
C PHE A 129 -4.92 -1.28 4.83
N GLY A 130 -5.18 -2.37 5.58
CA GLY A 130 -5.06 -2.37 7.02
C GLY A 130 -3.59 -2.35 7.43
N THR A 131 -2.95 -3.51 7.48
CA THR A 131 -1.60 -3.63 8.04
C THR A 131 -0.53 -2.96 7.18
N GLY A 132 -0.55 -3.21 5.86
CA GLY A 132 0.42 -2.63 4.94
C GLY A 132 0.28 -1.11 4.78
N GLY A 133 -0.96 -0.60 4.81
CA GLY A 133 -1.26 0.83 4.68
C GLY A 133 -0.79 1.62 5.90
N ILE A 134 -1.11 1.13 7.10
CA ILE A 134 -0.65 1.72 8.36
C ILE A 134 0.88 1.69 8.42
N ALA A 135 1.51 0.56 8.09
CA ALA A 135 2.98 0.46 8.07
C ALA A 135 3.59 1.46 7.08
N ALA A 136 3.00 1.64 5.89
CA ALA A 136 3.49 2.61 4.91
C ALA A 136 3.37 4.05 5.42
N ALA A 137 2.22 4.40 6.02
CA ALA A 137 1.97 5.72 6.59
C ALA A 137 2.94 6.02 7.74
N LEU A 138 3.19 5.05 8.63
CA LEU A 138 4.17 5.19 9.70
C LEU A 138 5.58 5.39 9.15
N THR A 139 6.02 4.57 8.19
CA THR A 139 7.33 4.73 7.55
C THR A 139 7.49 6.13 6.96
N LEU A 140 6.52 6.61 6.18
CA LEU A 140 6.58 7.96 5.61
C LEU A 140 6.52 9.04 6.70
N GLY A 141 5.63 8.89 7.68
CA GLY A 141 5.47 9.82 8.79
C GLY A 141 6.75 10.01 9.59
N PHE A 142 7.49 8.92 9.88
CA PHE A 142 8.79 9.00 10.53
C PHE A 142 9.77 9.85 9.73
N PHE A 143 9.89 9.67 8.42
CA PHE A 143 10.79 10.48 7.59
C PHE A 143 10.32 11.95 7.48
N LEU A 144 9.01 12.19 7.38
CA LEU A 144 8.45 13.53 7.26
C LEU A 144 8.57 14.35 8.55
N VAL A 145 8.31 13.75 9.72
CA VAL A 145 8.43 14.42 11.02
C VAL A 145 9.86 14.92 11.28
N ASN A 146 10.86 14.23 10.73
CA ASN A 146 12.26 14.63 10.83
C ASN A 146 12.60 15.92 10.06
N LEU A 147 11.74 16.34 9.11
CA LEU A 147 11.90 17.63 8.44
C LEU A 147 11.63 18.81 9.38
N ALA A 148 10.89 18.60 10.48
CA ALA A 148 10.65 19.63 11.50
C ALA A 148 11.88 19.92 12.39
N GLY A 149 12.97 19.16 12.24
CA GLY A 149 14.25 19.43 12.88
C GLY A 149 14.64 18.45 13.99
N ILE A 150 15.74 18.77 14.68
CA ILE A 150 16.38 17.85 15.64
C ILE A 150 15.55 17.65 16.91
N GLY A 151 14.81 18.66 17.36
CA GLY A 151 13.98 18.57 18.56
C GLY A 151 12.88 17.53 18.43
N THR A 152 12.18 17.49 17.29
CA THR A 152 11.14 16.47 17.02
C THR A 152 11.76 15.08 16.88
N ALA A 153 12.90 14.96 16.22
CA ALA A 153 13.61 13.69 16.07
C ALA A 153 14.05 13.10 17.41
N GLN A 154 14.55 13.94 18.32
CA GLN A 154 14.94 13.54 19.67
C GLN A 154 13.75 13.21 20.57
N ALA A 155 12.68 14.02 20.51
CA ALA A 155 11.44 13.74 21.23
C ALA A 155 10.85 12.39 20.82
N LEU A 156 10.83 12.09 19.52
CA LEU A 156 10.34 10.82 19.01
C LEU A 156 11.24 9.65 19.40
N ARG A 157 12.56 9.85 19.41
CA ARG A 157 13.52 8.86 19.92
C ARG A 157 13.31 8.59 21.41
N GLY A 158 13.04 9.63 22.21
CA GLY A 158 12.76 9.52 23.63
C GLY A 158 11.43 8.80 23.92
N ALA A 159 10.37 9.13 23.19
CA ALA A 159 9.07 8.48 23.30
C ALA A 159 9.11 6.97 22.97
N LEU A 160 10.06 6.55 22.13
CA LEU A 160 10.23 5.17 21.67
C LEU A 160 11.42 4.45 22.34
N ALA A 161 11.93 4.98 23.46
CA ALA A 161 13.18 4.54 24.09
C ALA A 161 13.23 3.07 24.55
N GLY A 162 12.08 2.38 24.67
CA GLY A 162 12.02 0.95 25.02
C GLY A 162 12.36 -0.02 23.87
N ALA A 163 12.32 0.44 22.62
CA ALA A 163 12.71 -0.34 21.45
C ALA A 163 14.02 0.21 20.86
N ARG A 164 14.79 -0.62 20.14
CA ARG A 164 15.88 -0.11 19.27
C ARG A 164 15.24 0.91 18.31
N GLY A 165 15.43 2.20 18.60
CA GLY A 165 14.65 3.28 18.00
C GLY A 165 14.63 3.27 16.46
N PRO A 166 13.70 4.01 15.83
CA PRO A 166 13.47 3.97 14.39
C PRO A 166 14.72 4.31 13.55
N TYR A 167 15.66 5.06 14.11
CA TYR A 167 16.91 5.48 13.47
C TYR A 167 18.11 4.62 13.82
N ALA A 168 17.96 3.61 14.68
CA ALA A 168 19.05 2.70 14.97
C ALA A 168 19.40 1.86 13.72
N PRO A 169 20.66 1.39 13.60
CA PRO A 169 21.05 0.50 12.51
C PRO A 169 20.17 -0.76 12.49
N SER A 170 19.67 -1.12 11.31
CA SER A 170 18.93 -2.37 11.10
C SER A 170 19.85 -3.56 10.94
N GLN A 171 19.35 -4.73 11.34
CA GLN A 171 20.03 -6.01 11.08
C GLN A 171 19.91 -6.45 9.61
N ILE A 172 18.95 -5.87 8.89
CA ILE A 172 18.76 -6.11 7.46
C ILE A 172 19.50 -5.00 6.71
N ALA A 173 20.48 -5.35 5.88
CA ALA A 173 21.36 -4.40 5.18
C ALA A 173 20.69 -3.70 3.97
N VAL A 174 19.41 -3.35 4.08
CA VAL A 174 18.67 -2.63 3.03
C VAL A 174 18.83 -1.14 3.24
N SER A 175 19.61 -0.51 2.36
CA SER A 175 19.75 0.96 2.36
C SER A 175 18.45 1.66 1.95
N VAL A 176 18.25 2.89 2.44
CA VAL A 176 17.13 3.76 2.04
C VAL A 176 17.05 3.91 0.51
N ARG A 177 18.20 4.07 -0.17
CA ARG A 177 18.27 4.12 -1.64
C ARG A 177 17.74 2.85 -2.29
N ALA A 178 18.22 1.68 -1.85
CA ALA A 178 17.79 0.40 -2.43
C ALA A 178 16.29 0.17 -2.23
N PHE A 179 15.79 0.47 -1.02
CA PHE A 179 14.37 0.43 -0.70
C PHE A 179 13.53 1.32 -1.64
N ALA A 180 13.95 2.58 -1.85
CA ALA A 180 13.21 3.52 -2.69
C ALA A 180 13.17 3.09 -4.16
N VAL A 181 14.29 2.58 -4.70
CA VAL A 181 14.33 2.07 -6.08
C VAL A 181 13.38 0.89 -6.25
N VAL A 182 13.44 -0.11 -5.36
CA VAL A 182 12.59 -1.30 -5.45
C VAL A 182 11.10 -0.94 -5.33
N THR A 183 10.74 -0.08 -4.38
CA THR A 183 9.36 0.37 -4.19
C THR A 183 8.84 1.19 -5.36
N LEU A 184 9.66 2.05 -5.96
CA LEU A 184 9.30 2.78 -7.17
C LEU A 184 8.99 1.83 -8.33
N PHE A 185 9.88 0.88 -8.63
CA PHE A 185 9.68 -0.08 -9.72
C PHE A 185 8.45 -0.95 -9.48
N ALA A 186 8.28 -1.49 -8.26
CA ALA A 186 7.11 -2.29 -7.91
C ALA A 186 5.80 -1.47 -8.03
N GLY A 187 5.81 -0.21 -7.59
CA GLY A 187 4.70 0.71 -7.72
C GLY A 187 4.33 1.00 -9.17
N LEU A 188 5.32 1.31 -10.02
CA LEU A 188 5.12 1.53 -11.45
C LEU A 188 4.56 0.27 -12.14
N CYS A 189 5.07 -0.92 -11.81
CA CYS A 189 4.55 -2.18 -12.32
C CYS A 189 3.06 -2.37 -11.96
N LEU A 190 2.67 -2.10 -10.71
CA LEU A 190 1.26 -2.17 -10.29
C LEU A 190 0.39 -1.10 -10.96
N LEU A 191 0.90 0.11 -11.18
CA LEU A 191 0.17 1.16 -11.89
C LEU A 191 -0.07 0.79 -13.36
N VAL A 192 0.92 0.18 -14.03
CA VAL A 192 0.75 -0.38 -15.38
C VAL A 192 -0.23 -1.54 -15.35
N ALA A 193 -0.16 -2.41 -14.34
CA ALA A 193 -1.08 -3.52 -14.16
C ALA A 193 -2.52 -3.05 -13.96
N ALA A 194 -2.74 -1.97 -13.18
CA ALA A 194 -4.05 -1.37 -12.95
C ALA A 194 -4.72 -0.92 -14.25
N ARG A 195 -3.96 -0.35 -15.19
CA ARG A 195 -4.48 0.03 -16.53
C ARG A 195 -5.00 -1.16 -17.33
N ARG A 196 -4.46 -2.36 -17.06
CA ARG A 196 -4.84 -3.62 -17.72
C ARG A 196 -5.87 -4.41 -16.93
N THR A 197 -6.20 -4.00 -15.71
CA THR A 197 -7.30 -4.60 -14.95
C THR A 197 -8.61 -4.15 -15.59
N ALA A 198 -9.41 -5.11 -16.04
CA ALA A 198 -10.75 -4.83 -16.56
C ALA A 198 -11.54 -4.02 -15.53
N GLU A 199 -12.26 -3.00 -15.98
CA GLU A 199 -13.36 -2.46 -15.19
C GLU A 199 -14.38 -3.60 -15.09
N SER A 200 -14.84 -3.93 -13.87
CA SER A 200 -16.11 -4.66 -13.83
C SER A 200 -17.14 -3.70 -14.45
N PRO A 201 -17.99 -4.18 -15.36
CA PRO A 201 -18.83 -3.31 -16.17
C PRO A 201 -19.91 -2.65 -15.31
N SER A 202 -19.56 -1.55 -14.64
CA SER A 202 -20.50 -0.54 -14.21
C SER A 202 -20.57 0.54 -15.29
N ARG A 203 -21.39 0.28 -16.31
CA ARG A 203 -21.95 1.32 -17.19
C ARG A 203 -23.40 1.02 -17.43
#